data_AF-A0A183PSD5-F1
#
_entry.id   AF-A0A183PSD5-F1
#
_cell.length_a   1.000
_cell.length_b   1.000
_cell.length_c   1.000
_cell.angle_alpha   90.00
_cell.angle_beta   90.00
_cell.angle_gamma   90.00
#
_symmetry.space_group_name_H-M   'P 1'
#
loop_
_entity.id
_entity.type
_entity.pdbx_description
1 polymer ?
#
loop_
_entity_poly.entity_id
_entity_poly.type
_entity_poly.pdbx_seq_one_letter_code
_entity_poly.pdbx_strand_id
1 'polypeptide(L)'
;MATVISKQLDSSVDVVDNVGIVELDVGKRKFRKPKHRKPLVDRPIHRRSILAVQLYLQGFCWQFLKFCYNPIMRVVQSGLTRQATQENDETYFLWTMRFFMAFCRVYRFRSDYISETLSVPIFHWIYDQVINYKEHLVTDKRGGASNQRAIQAARRLELAVACYKEFLTCLNRMLHVTGADKTVQPGDDETQDGVEERLRSQANVAESIIANVFYVAEYQELFPNLLRDYNEIFMSKYVQSILS
;
A
#
# COMPACT_ATOMS: atom_id res chain seq x y z
N MET A 1 -11.28 -10.97 -68.37
CA MET A 1 -10.60 -10.77 -67.06
C MET A 1 -11.55 -9.98 -66.16
N ALA A 2 -11.86 -10.56 -65.00
CA ALA A 2 -12.40 -10.00 -63.74
C ALA A 2 -13.46 -8.86 -63.78
N THR A 3 -14.74 -9.15 -63.48
CA THR A 3 -15.48 -8.87 -62.20
C THR A 3 -15.68 -7.36 -61.96
N VAL A 4 -16.89 -6.79 -61.79
CA VAL A 4 -17.77 -6.95 -60.63
C VAL A 4 -19.22 -6.58 -61.01
N ILE A 5 -20.15 -7.51 -60.79
CA ILE A 5 -21.59 -7.27 -60.72
C ILE A 5 -22.00 -7.37 -59.24
N SER A 6 -22.79 -6.37 -58.85
CA SER A 6 -23.55 -6.16 -57.60
C SER A 6 -23.93 -7.40 -56.78
N LYS A 7 -23.87 -7.24 -55.45
CA LYS A 7 -24.86 -7.81 -54.53
C LYS A 7 -25.05 -6.88 -53.33
N GLN A 8 -26.17 -6.15 -53.35
CA GLN A 8 -26.91 -5.85 -52.13
C GLN A 8 -27.63 -7.12 -51.67
N LEU A 9 -27.65 -7.33 -50.35
CA LEU A 9 -28.55 -8.10 -49.47
C LEU A 9 -27.68 -8.40 -48.24
N ASP A 10 -28.10 -8.35 -46.99
CA ASP A 10 -29.32 -8.02 -46.29
C ASP A 10 -28.94 -8.21 -44.81
N SER A 11 -29.41 -7.35 -43.91
CA SER A 11 -29.90 -7.76 -42.58
C SER A 11 -30.09 -6.52 -41.71
N SER A 12 -31.33 -6.04 -41.70
CA SER A 12 -31.93 -5.39 -40.54
C SER A 12 -31.86 -6.31 -39.34
N VAL A 13 -31.15 -5.94 -38.27
CA VAL A 13 -31.37 -6.50 -36.92
C VAL A 13 -31.06 -5.41 -35.88
N ASP A 14 -32.13 -5.04 -35.17
CA ASP A 14 -32.18 -4.54 -33.80
C ASP A 14 -31.72 -3.11 -33.48
N VAL A 15 -32.70 -2.22 -33.61
CA VAL A 15 -32.87 -1.07 -32.72
C VAL A 15 -33.11 -1.62 -31.31
N VAL A 16 -32.05 -1.66 -30.49
CA VAL A 16 -32.16 -1.77 -29.04
C VAL A 16 -31.57 -0.50 -28.44
N ASP A 17 -32.42 0.19 -27.70
CA ASP A 17 -32.11 1.30 -26.81
C ASP A 17 -30.80 1.05 -26.05
N ASN A 18 -29.75 1.72 -26.50
CA ASN A 18 -28.58 1.98 -25.70
C ASN A 18 -28.43 3.49 -25.63
N VAL A 19 -28.98 4.10 -24.57
CA VAL A 19 -28.44 5.37 -24.05
C VAL A 19 -27.06 5.05 -23.46
N GLY A 20 -26.14 4.64 -24.32
CA GLY A 20 -24.73 4.55 -24.04
C GLY A 20 -24.22 5.97 -23.99
N ILE A 21 -23.50 6.29 -22.92
CA ILE A 21 -22.67 7.50 -22.82
C ILE A 21 -21.90 7.61 -24.13
N VAL A 22 -22.28 8.55 -24.98
CA VAL A 22 -21.59 8.79 -26.24
C VAL A 22 -20.22 9.30 -25.85
N GLU A 23 -19.19 8.47 -26.00
CA GLU A 23 -17.80 8.88 -25.82
C GLU A 23 -17.44 9.80 -26.99
N LEU A 24 -17.71 11.10 -26.83
CA LEU A 24 -17.54 12.16 -27.85
C LEU A 24 -16.08 12.42 -28.24
N ASP A 25 -15.14 11.60 -27.78
CA ASP A 25 -13.70 11.70 -28.03
C ASP A 25 -13.17 10.63 -28.98
N VAL A 26 -14.03 9.75 -29.50
CA VAL A 26 -13.65 8.79 -30.55
C VAL A 26 -13.23 9.55 -31.80
N GLY A 27 -11.91 9.60 -32.05
CA GLY A 27 -11.31 10.23 -33.23
C GLY A 27 -10.66 11.60 -33.00
N LYS A 28 -10.71 12.18 -31.79
CA LYS A 28 -9.98 13.42 -31.50
C LYS A 28 -8.48 13.15 -31.36
N ARG A 29 -7.64 13.90 -32.10
CA ARG A 29 -6.18 13.89 -31.91
C ARG A 29 -5.88 14.28 -30.47
N LYS A 30 -5.34 13.34 -29.68
CA LYS A 30 -4.90 13.61 -28.30
C LYS A 30 -3.82 14.69 -28.36
N PHE A 31 -4.17 15.92 -28.00
CA PHE A 31 -3.21 17.02 -27.90
C PHE A 31 -2.06 16.58 -26.99
N ARG A 32 -0.82 16.75 -27.45
CA ARG A 32 0.38 16.41 -26.68
C ARG A 32 0.34 17.22 -25.38
N LYS A 33 0.03 16.55 -24.27
CA LYS A 33 0.13 17.17 -22.94
C LYS A 33 1.58 17.67 -22.75
N PRO A 34 1.79 18.93 -22.36
CA PRO A 34 3.12 19.48 -22.07
C PRO A 34 3.88 18.55 -21.11
N LYS A 35 5.22 18.49 -21.23
CA LYS A 35 6.07 17.56 -20.45
C LYS A 35 5.82 17.64 -18.93
N HIS A 36 5.45 18.82 -18.42
CA HIS A 36 5.10 19.10 -17.01
C HIS A 36 3.65 18.75 -16.61
N ARG A 37 2.82 18.23 -17.52
CA ARG A 37 1.46 17.76 -17.24
C ARG A 37 1.29 16.27 -17.55
N LYS A 38 2.40 15.57 -17.78
CA LYS A 38 2.39 14.12 -17.95
C LYS A 38 2.26 13.49 -16.57
N PRO A 39 1.40 12.48 -16.41
CA PRO A 39 1.31 11.76 -15.15
C PRO A 39 2.67 11.12 -14.82
N LEU A 40 2.97 10.99 -13.53
CA LEU A 40 4.11 10.20 -13.06
C LEU A 40 3.92 8.75 -13.52
N VAL A 41 4.66 8.36 -14.58
CA VAL A 41 4.71 6.99 -15.05
C VAL A 41 5.86 6.31 -14.31
N ASP A 42 5.60 5.83 -13.09
CA ASP A 42 6.50 4.87 -12.46
C ASP A 42 6.34 3.54 -13.21
N ARG A 43 7.38 3.16 -13.96
CA ARG A 43 7.48 1.83 -14.55
C ARG A 43 8.01 0.90 -13.45
N PRO A 44 7.24 -0.12 -13.02
CA PRO A 44 7.76 -1.06 -12.04
C PRO A 44 8.86 -1.89 -12.71
N ILE A 45 10.12 -1.61 -12.36
CA ILE A 45 11.27 -2.39 -12.84
C ILE A 45 11.23 -3.73 -12.11
N HIS A 46 10.56 -4.72 -12.69
CA HIS A 46 10.56 -6.08 -12.18
C HIS A 46 11.89 -6.76 -12.53
N ARG A 47 12.94 -6.53 -11.72
CA ARG A 47 14.12 -7.41 -11.72
C ARG A 47 13.81 -8.61 -10.84
N ARG A 48 13.48 -9.74 -11.46
CA ARG A 48 13.25 -10.98 -10.73
C ARG A 48 14.59 -11.69 -10.52
N SER A 49 14.98 -11.86 -9.26
CA SER A 49 16.16 -12.67 -8.90
C SER A 49 15.96 -14.14 -9.30
N ILE A 50 17.05 -14.86 -9.52
CA ILE A 50 17.01 -16.32 -9.73
C ILE A 50 16.40 -17.05 -8.53
N LEU A 51 15.77 -18.19 -8.76
CA LEU A 51 15.02 -18.94 -7.72
C LEU A 51 15.86 -19.23 -6.47
N ALA A 52 17.13 -19.60 -6.63
CA ALA A 52 18.04 -19.86 -5.50
C ALA A 52 18.19 -18.64 -4.57
N VAL A 53 18.32 -17.44 -5.17
CA VAL A 53 18.39 -16.19 -4.41
C VAL A 53 17.05 -15.86 -3.76
N GLN A 54 15.93 -16.17 -4.42
CA GLN A 54 14.60 -15.95 -3.84
C GLN A 54 14.37 -16.84 -2.60
N LEU A 55 14.73 -18.12 -2.66
CA LEU A 55 14.62 -19.04 -1.52
C LEU A 55 15.54 -18.64 -0.36
N TYR A 56 16.77 -18.22 -0.68
CA TYR A 56 17.69 -17.70 0.33
C TYR A 56 17.15 -16.44 1.01
N LEU A 57 16.69 -15.45 0.22
CA LEU A 57 16.12 -14.21 0.75
C LEU A 57 14.85 -14.47 1.57
N GLN A 58 13.99 -15.41 1.15
CA GLN A 58 12.82 -15.80 1.92
C GLN A 58 13.20 -16.38 3.29
N GLY A 59 14.21 -17.26 3.34
CA GLY A 59 14.74 -17.79 4.59
C GLY A 59 15.35 -16.71 5.48
N PHE A 60 16.14 -15.81 4.89
CA PHE A 60 16.73 -14.67 5.57
C PHE A 60 15.65 -13.74 6.15
N CYS A 61 14.64 -13.34 5.37
CA CYS A 61 13.55 -12.48 5.81
C CYS A 61 12.78 -13.12 6.97
N TRP A 62 12.56 -14.43 6.94
CA TRP A 62 11.91 -15.14 8.03
C TRP A 62 12.76 -15.12 9.32
N GLN A 63 14.06 -15.40 9.23
CA GLN A 63 14.97 -15.34 10.38
C GLN A 63 15.07 -13.92 10.94
N PHE A 64 15.17 -12.92 10.05
CA PHE A 64 15.20 -11.51 10.43
C PHE A 64 13.93 -11.12 11.19
N LEU A 65 12.76 -11.55 10.71
CA LEU A 65 11.48 -11.29 11.37
C LEU A 65 11.43 -11.91 12.78
N LYS A 66 11.91 -13.16 12.91
CA LYS A 66 11.89 -13.90 14.19
C LYS A 66 12.82 -13.32 15.25
N PHE A 67 14.01 -12.84 14.86
CA PHE A 67 15.07 -12.53 15.83
C PHE A 67 15.46 -11.04 15.89
N CYS A 68 15.28 -10.29 14.81
CA CYS A 68 15.89 -8.96 14.67
C CYS A 68 14.88 -7.83 14.49
N TYR A 69 13.72 -8.11 13.89
CA TYR A 69 12.76 -7.08 13.49
C TYR A 69 12.30 -6.21 14.67
N ASN A 70 11.67 -6.79 15.70
CA ASN A 70 11.15 -6.00 16.83
C ASN A 70 12.27 -5.18 17.54
N PRO A 71 13.44 -5.75 17.92
CA PRO A 71 14.52 -4.96 18.52
C PRO A 71 15.01 -3.82 17.62
N ILE A 72 15.21 -4.07 16.32
CA ILE A 72 15.70 -3.05 15.38
C ILE A 72 14.66 -1.94 15.23
N MET A 73 13.39 -2.30 15.00
CA MET A 73 12.32 -1.32 14.81
C MET A 73 12.13 -0.44 16.04
N ARG A 74 12.26 -1.00 17.25
CA ARG A 74 12.21 -0.25 18.51
C ARG A 74 13.31 0.80 18.60
N VAL A 75 14.55 0.41 18.28
CA VAL A 75 15.71 1.31 18.33
C VAL A 75 15.58 2.41 17.29
N VAL A 76 15.20 2.06 16.06
CA VAL A 76 15.02 3.04 14.97
C VAL A 76 13.87 3.99 15.30
N GLN A 77 12.73 3.49 15.78
CA GLN A 77 11.61 4.32 16.21
C GLN A 77 12.03 5.31 17.30
N SER A 78 12.77 4.86 18.31
CA SER A 78 13.28 5.72 19.37
C SER A 78 14.21 6.81 18.84
N GLY A 79 15.02 6.50 17.82
CA GLY A 79 15.88 7.46 17.13
C GLY A 79 15.11 8.49 16.29
N LEU A 80 14.03 8.06 15.63
CA LEU A 80 13.15 8.93 14.85
C LEU A 80 12.38 9.90 15.73
N THR A 81 11.80 9.44 16.84
CA THR A 81 11.04 10.29 17.77
C THR A 81 11.90 11.36 18.43
N ARG A 82 13.20 11.09 18.62
CA ARG A 82 14.15 12.05 19.18
C ARG A 82 14.70 13.05 18.16
N GLN A 83 14.27 12.97 16.89
CA GLN A 83 14.83 13.73 15.77
C GLN A 83 16.37 13.63 15.69
N ALA A 84 16.95 12.55 16.21
CA ALA A 84 18.40 12.32 16.26
C ALA A 84 18.93 11.68 14.96
N THR A 85 18.14 11.74 13.90
CA THR A 85 18.30 10.99 12.65
C THR A 85 18.46 11.94 11.47
N GLN A 86 19.03 11.43 10.38
CA GLN A 86 19.31 12.22 9.18
C GLN A 86 18.01 12.48 8.39
N GLU A 87 18.03 13.51 7.54
CA GLU A 87 16.96 13.69 6.55
C GLU A 87 16.78 12.39 5.73
N ASN A 88 15.53 11.91 5.63
CA ASN A 88 15.07 10.68 4.93
C ASN A 88 15.01 9.36 5.72
N ASP A 89 15.52 9.29 6.96
CA ASP A 89 15.54 8.02 7.71
C ASP A 89 14.13 7.42 7.93
N GLU A 90 13.12 8.28 8.08
CA GLU A 90 11.71 7.90 8.17
C GLU A 90 11.21 7.09 6.97
N THR A 91 11.72 7.39 5.77
CA THR A 91 11.31 6.71 4.53
C THR A 91 11.81 5.26 4.55
N TYR A 92 13.01 5.01 5.06
CA TYR A 92 13.52 3.64 5.21
C TYR A 92 12.74 2.86 6.27
N PHE A 93 12.37 3.51 7.37
CA PHE A 93 11.53 2.90 8.40
C PHE A 93 10.14 2.50 7.85
N LEU A 94 9.44 3.43 7.18
CA LEU A 94 8.14 3.17 6.54
C LEU A 94 8.23 2.07 5.49
N TRP A 95 9.28 2.07 4.67
CA TRP A 95 9.49 1.04 3.66
C TRP A 95 9.72 -0.33 4.29
N THR A 96 10.58 -0.40 5.31
CA THR A 96 10.92 -1.63 6.03
C THR A 96 9.68 -2.21 6.71
N MET A 97 8.93 -1.36 7.42
CA MET A 97 7.67 -1.73 8.06
C MET A 97 6.68 -2.29 7.05
N ARG A 98 6.39 -1.56 5.97
CA ARG A 98 5.47 -2.02 4.91
C ARG A 98 5.90 -3.37 4.33
N PHE A 99 7.19 -3.52 4.02
CA PHE A 99 7.72 -4.74 3.41
C PHE A 99 7.57 -5.95 4.34
N PHE A 100 8.02 -5.84 5.59
CA PHE A 100 8.00 -6.97 6.53
C PHE A 100 6.60 -7.29 7.04
N MET A 101 5.71 -6.30 7.18
CA MET A 101 4.30 -6.55 7.48
C MET A 101 3.61 -7.32 6.35
N ALA A 102 3.83 -6.91 5.09
CA ALA A 102 3.32 -7.62 3.93
C ALA A 102 3.91 -9.04 3.79
N PHE A 103 5.22 -9.18 4.04
CA PHE A 103 5.89 -10.49 4.04
C PHE A 103 5.33 -11.42 5.12
N CYS A 104 5.18 -10.92 6.36
CA CYS A 104 4.60 -11.66 7.47
C CYS A 104 3.19 -12.15 7.14
N ARG A 105 2.36 -11.27 6.55
CA ARG A 105 0.98 -11.58 6.15
C ARG A 105 0.87 -12.71 5.13
N VAL A 106 1.82 -12.83 4.20
CA VAL A 106 1.75 -13.81 3.10
C VAL A 106 2.43 -15.13 3.43
N TYR A 107 3.55 -15.11 4.16
CA TYR A 107 4.37 -16.32 4.34
C TYR A 107 3.88 -17.21 5.49
N ARG A 108 3.82 -16.66 6.71
CA ARG A 108 3.41 -17.33 7.95
C ARG A 108 3.01 -16.29 8.97
N PHE A 109 1.74 -15.91 8.94
CA PHE A 109 1.29 -14.78 9.74
C PHE A 109 1.36 -15.12 11.24
N ARG A 110 2.23 -14.39 11.96
CA ARG A 110 2.32 -14.41 13.42
C ARG A 110 2.55 -12.97 13.88
N SER A 111 1.54 -12.40 14.55
CA SER A 111 1.59 -10.99 14.99
C SER A 111 2.74 -10.69 15.94
N ASP A 112 3.20 -11.69 16.69
CA ASP A 112 4.27 -11.55 17.69
C ASP A 112 5.57 -11.00 17.08
N TYR A 113 5.87 -11.39 15.84
CA TYR A 113 7.09 -10.96 15.16
C TYR A 113 7.05 -9.54 14.61
N ILE A 114 5.86 -8.92 14.56
CA ILE A 114 5.66 -7.54 14.10
C ILE A 114 4.98 -6.68 15.16
N SER A 115 4.95 -7.16 16.41
CA SER A 115 4.28 -6.52 17.56
C SER A 115 4.83 -5.13 17.87
N GLU A 116 6.12 -4.88 17.63
CA GLU A 116 6.69 -3.54 17.83
C GLU A 116 6.03 -2.50 16.92
N THR A 117 5.80 -2.88 15.66
CA THR A 117 5.19 -2.00 14.66
C THR A 117 3.67 -2.01 14.67
N LEU A 118 3.03 -3.03 15.23
CA LEU A 118 1.57 -3.11 15.36
C LEU A 118 1.11 -2.54 16.71
N SER A 119 1.25 -1.22 16.86
CA SER A 119 0.85 -0.52 18.07
C SER A 119 0.17 0.82 17.75
N VAL A 120 -0.69 1.29 18.67
CA VAL A 120 -1.39 2.58 18.53
C VAL A 120 -0.42 3.76 18.35
N PRO A 121 0.70 3.86 19.10
CA PRO A 121 1.66 4.96 18.91
C PRO A 121 2.30 4.96 17.51
N ILE A 122 2.63 3.77 16.97
CA ILE A 122 3.16 3.66 15.60
C ILE A 122 2.10 4.10 14.59
N PHE A 123 0.84 3.71 14.80
CA PHE A 123 -0.24 4.13 13.91
C PHE A 123 -0.41 5.66 13.87
N HIS A 124 -0.42 6.30 15.03
CA HIS A 124 -0.44 7.77 15.13
C HIS A 124 0.78 8.38 14.42
N TRP A 125 1.97 7.82 14.64
CA TRP A 125 3.18 8.32 13.99
C TRP A 125 3.10 8.21 12.46
N ILE A 126 2.58 7.10 11.91
CA ILE A 126 2.35 6.97 10.45
C ILE A 126 1.36 8.03 9.97
N TYR A 127 0.28 8.26 10.73
CA TYR A 127 -0.70 9.29 10.40
C TYR A 127 -0.04 10.68 10.33
N ASP A 128 0.76 11.06 11.33
CA ASP A 128 1.49 12.33 11.33
C ASP A 128 2.38 12.48 10.10
N GLN A 129 3.08 11.40 9.70
CA GLN A 129 3.91 11.38 8.50
C GLN A 129 3.08 11.59 7.21
N VAL A 130 1.89 10.98 7.13
CA VAL A 130 0.98 11.19 5.99
C VAL A 130 0.53 12.66 5.92
N ILE A 131 0.14 13.25 7.05
CA ILE A 131 -0.29 14.66 7.10
C ILE A 131 0.88 15.58 6.74
N ASN A 132 2.06 15.35 7.31
CA ASN A 132 3.28 16.11 7.02
C ASN A 132 3.64 16.09 5.52
N TYR A 133 3.68 14.91 4.90
CA TYR A 133 3.98 14.81 3.47
C TYR A 133 2.86 15.39 2.59
N LYS A 134 1.59 15.34 3.04
CA LYS A 134 0.47 16.00 2.36
C LYS A 134 0.62 17.52 2.39
N GLU A 135 0.98 18.10 3.53
CA GLU A 135 1.22 19.54 3.66
C GLU A 135 2.39 20.00 2.78
N HIS A 136 3.52 19.29 2.81
CA HIS A 136 4.64 19.54 1.92
C HIS A 136 4.25 19.45 0.45
N LEU A 137 3.42 18.47 0.09
CA LEU A 137 2.93 18.34 -1.27
C LEU A 137 2.07 19.54 -1.68
N VAL A 138 1.26 20.12 -0.78
CA VAL A 138 0.40 21.29 -1.04
C VAL A 138 1.20 22.58 -1.16
N THR A 139 2.18 22.81 -0.30
CA THR A 139 3.02 24.01 -0.32
C THR A 139 3.91 24.06 -1.57
N ASP A 140 4.44 22.92 -2.01
CA ASP A 140 5.30 22.81 -3.18
C ASP A 140 4.56 22.81 -4.54
N LYS A 141 3.21 22.78 -4.56
CA LYS A 141 2.39 22.81 -5.81
C LYS A 141 2.63 24.05 -6.66
N ARG A 142 3.11 25.15 -6.06
CA ARG A 142 3.44 26.40 -6.78
C ARG A 142 4.53 26.22 -7.85
N GLY A 143 5.31 25.14 -7.82
CA GLY A 143 6.39 24.86 -8.79
C GLY A 143 6.03 23.90 -9.95
N GLY A 144 4.83 23.30 -9.97
CA GLY A 144 4.42 22.34 -11.02
C GLY A 144 5.25 21.04 -11.06
N ALA A 145 5.07 20.20 -12.10
CA ALA A 145 5.71 18.88 -12.21
C ALA A 145 7.22 18.87 -12.56
N SER A 146 7.91 20.01 -12.42
CA SER A 146 9.38 20.08 -12.43
C SER A 146 9.93 20.44 -11.05
N ASN A 147 9.07 20.65 -10.07
CA ASN A 147 9.50 20.77 -8.70
C ASN A 147 9.90 19.37 -8.19
N GLN A 148 11.20 19.11 -8.16
CA GLN A 148 11.77 17.86 -7.65
C GLN A 148 11.32 17.60 -6.19
N ARG A 149 11.09 18.66 -5.40
CA ARG A 149 10.61 18.56 -4.02
C ARG A 149 9.16 18.08 -3.96
N ALA A 150 8.28 18.62 -4.81
CA ALA A 150 6.90 18.14 -4.93
C ALA A 150 6.84 16.64 -5.32
N ILE A 151 7.71 16.22 -6.25
CA ILE A 151 7.79 14.80 -6.66
C ILE A 151 8.29 13.91 -5.52
N GLN A 152 9.30 14.37 -4.76
CA GLN A 152 9.79 13.65 -3.59
C GLN A 152 8.74 13.56 -2.48
N ALA A 153 8.07 14.67 -2.16
CA ALA A 153 6.97 14.70 -1.20
C ALA A 153 5.84 13.76 -1.60
N ALA A 154 5.47 13.72 -2.88
CA ALA A 154 4.47 12.80 -3.39
C ALA A 154 4.88 11.32 -3.25
N ARG A 155 6.14 10.99 -3.53
CA ARG A 155 6.67 9.62 -3.35
C ARG A 155 6.71 9.19 -1.89
N ARG A 156 7.10 10.10 -0.98
CA ARG A 156 7.07 9.85 0.46
C ARG A 156 5.64 9.68 0.97
N LEU A 157 4.71 10.51 0.50
CA LEU A 157 3.29 10.40 0.80
C LEU A 157 2.73 9.04 0.33
N GLU A 158 3.02 8.64 -0.91
CA GLU A 158 2.62 7.33 -1.45
C GLU A 158 3.10 6.17 -0.57
N LEU A 159 4.37 6.23 -0.14
CA LEU A 159 4.92 5.22 0.75
C LEU A 159 4.21 5.19 2.12
N ALA A 160 4.00 6.36 2.72
CA ALA A 160 3.33 6.48 4.03
C ALA A 160 1.90 5.95 3.98
N VAL A 161 1.13 6.32 2.93
CA VAL A 161 -0.23 5.83 2.72
C VAL A 161 -0.25 4.32 2.47
N ALA A 162 0.69 3.79 1.69
CA ALA A 162 0.82 2.35 1.49
C ALA A 162 1.13 1.61 2.80
N CYS A 163 1.95 2.21 3.66
CA CYS A 163 2.26 1.64 4.96
C CYS A 163 1.06 1.66 5.91
N TYR A 164 0.31 2.77 5.92
CA TYR A 164 -0.94 2.90 6.67
C TYR A 164 -1.97 1.85 6.24
N LYS A 165 -2.14 1.64 4.93
CA LYS A 165 -3.00 0.55 4.39
C LYS A 165 -2.52 -0.82 4.83
N GLU A 166 -1.22 -1.11 4.74
CA GLU A 166 -0.68 -2.41 5.12
C GLU A 166 -0.88 -2.67 6.63
N PHE A 167 -0.76 -1.65 7.48
CA PHE A 167 -1.07 -1.73 8.90
C PHE A 167 -2.52 -2.18 9.14
N LEU A 168 -3.48 -1.51 8.51
CA LEU A 168 -4.91 -1.88 8.61
C LEU A 168 -5.18 -3.27 8.02
N THR A 169 -4.48 -3.64 6.95
CA THR A 169 -4.61 -4.96 6.32
C THR A 169 -4.08 -6.06 7.25
N CYS A 170 -3.00 -5.80 7.99
CA CYS A 170 -2.50 -6.71 9.03
C CYS A 170 -3.47 -6.82 10.20
N LEU A 171 -4.07 -5.72 10.67
CA LEU A 171 -5.10 -5.79 11.72
C LEU A 171 -6.33 -6.59 11.26
N ASN A 172 -6.80 -6.38 10.04
CA ASN A 172 -7.88 -7.15 9.45
C ASN A 172 -7.49 -8.64 9.40
N ARG A 173 -6.26 -8.96 8.97
CA ARG A 173 -5.74 -10.34 9.00
C ARG A 173 -5.70 -10.93 10.41
N MET A 174 -5.43 -10.13 11.44
CA MET A 174 -5.42 -10.59 12.82
C MET A 174 -6.79 -11.04 13.30
N LEU A 175 -7.85 -10.36 12.86
CA LEU A 175 -9.25 -10.71 13.15
C LEU A 175 -9.74 -11.89 12.30
N HIS A 176 -9.35 -11.93 11.03
CA HIS A 176 -9.79 -12.96 10.07
C HIS A 176 -8.80 -14.13 9.99
N VAL A 177 -8.76 -14.90 11.08
CA VAL A 177 -7.95 -16.12 11.21
C VAL A 177 -8.40 -17.18 10.19
N THR A 178 -7.46 -17.73 9.44
CA THR A 178 -7.73 -18.81 8.48
C THR A 178 -7.43 -20.19 9.03
N GLY A 179 -7.93 -21.24 8.36
CA GLY A 179 -7.66 -22.63 8.73
C GLY A 179 -6.17 -22.97 8.83
N ALA A 180 -5.33 -22.37 7.99
CA ALA A 180 -3.87 -22.56 8.02
C ALA A 180 -3.20 -21.99 9.28
N ASP A 181 -3.82 -21.02 9.95
CA ASP A 181 -3.27 -20.41 11.17
C ASP A 181 -3.64 -21.24 12.42
N LYS A 182 -4.67 -22.09 12.30
CA LYS A 182 -5.16 -23.00 13.36
C LYS A 182 -4.42 -24.34 13.38
N THR A 183 -3.69 -24.65 12.33
CA THR A 183 -2.88 -25.87 12.24
C THR A 183 -1.51 -25.63 12.86
N VAL A 184 -1.06 -26.56 13.71
CA VAL A 184 0.31 -26.57 14.23
C VAL A 184 1.28 -26.70 13.05
N GLN A 185 2.20 -25.74 12.93
CA GLN A 185 3.21 -25.76 11.87
C GLN A 185 4.26 -26.84 12.19
N PRO A 186 4.66 -27.68 11.23
CA PRO A 186 5.72 -28.66 11.45
C PRO A 186 7.05 -27.94 11.73
N GLY A 187 7.59 -28.13 12.93
CA GLY A 187 8.85 -27.52 13.39
C GLY A 187 8.71 -26.41 14.44
N ASP A 188 7.49 -26.05 14.84
CA ASP A 188 7.24 -25.23 16.02
C ASP A 188 6.85 -26.13 17.21
N ASP A 189 7.47 -25.94 18.38
CA ASP A 189 7.18 -26.70 19.62
C ASP A 189 5.85 -26.28 20.29
N GLU A 190 4.85 -25.89 19.49
CA GLU A 190 3.57 -25.39 19.99
C GLU A 190 2.53 -26.51 20.13
N THR A 191 1.83 -26.52 21.26
CA THR A 191 0.64 -27.35 21.45
C THR A 191 -0.58 -26.73 20.78
N GLN A 192 -1.60 -27.54 20.51
CA GLN A 192 -2.88 -27.05 19.97
C GLN A 192 -3.48 -25.95 20.87
N ASP A 193 -3.42 -26.14 22.20
CA ASP A 193 -3.89 -25.14 23.17
C ASP A 193 -3.09 -23.84 23.08
N GLY A 194 -1.77 -23.91 22.86
CA GLY A 194 -0.91 -22.74 22.66
C GLY A 194 -1.24 -21.96 21.40
N VAL A 195 -1.60 -22.67 20.31
CA VAL A 195 -2.07 -22.04 19.07
C VAL A 195 -3.38 -21.28 19.29
N GLU A 196 -4.34 -21.86 20.00
CA GLU A 196 -5.60 -21.18 20.31
C GLU A 196 -5.40 -19.95 21.18
N GLU A 197 -4.57 -20.05 22.23
CA GLU A 197 -4.29 -18.93 23.13
C GLU A 197 -3.59 -17.78 22.41
N ARG A 198 -2.62 -18.09 21.54
CA ARG A 198 -1.98 -17.08 20.68
C ARG A 198 -3.00 -16.37 19.79
N LEU A 199 -3.90 -17.13 19.15
CA LEU A 199 -4.91 -16.55 18.26
C LEU A 199 -5.91 -15.66 19.03
N ARG A 200 -6.28 -16.04 20.26
CA ARG A 200 -7.09 -15.20 21.15
C ARG A 200 -6.37 -13.92 21.53
N SER A 201 -5.11 -14.03 21.95
CA SER A 201 -4.26 -12.88 22.29
C SER A 201 -4.12 -11.93 21.11
N GLN A 202 -3.87 -12.46 19.91
CA GLN A 202 -3.82 -11.70 18.67
C GLN A 202 -5.12 -10.95 18.40
N ALA A 203 -6.28 -11.62 18.50
CA ALA A 203 -7.58 -10.99 18.28
C ALA A 203 -7.83 -9.86 19.29
N ASN A 204 -7.58 -10.10 20.57
CA ASN A 204 -7.74 -9.10 21.64
C ASN A 204 -6.88 -7.85 21.39
N VAL A 205 -5.63 -8.03 20.98
CA VAL A 205 -4.73 -6.92 20.62
C VAL A 205 -5.27 -6.14 19.42
N ALA A 206 -5.73 -6.83 18.37
CA ALA A 206 -6.29 -6.19 17.20
C ALA A 206 -7.55 -5.39 17.54
N GLU A 207 -8.48 -5.96 18.32
CA GLU A 207 -9.69 -5.28 18.80
C GLU A 207 -9.35 -4.03 19.61
N SER A 208 -8.37 -4.13 20.52
CA SER A 208 -7.91 -2.99 21.31
C SER A 208 -7.34 -1.87 20.42
N ILE A 209 -6.50 -2.20 19.43
CA ILE A 209 -5.94 -1.20 18.52
C ILE A 209 -7.05 -0.56 17.67
N ILE A 210 -7.96 -1.37 17.13
CA ILE A 210 -9.10 -0.90 16.32
C ILE A 210 -9.99 0.03 17.14
N ALA A 211 -10.32 -0.33 18.38
CA ALA A 211 -11.13 0.52 19.24
C ALA A 211 -10.49 1.90 19.45
N ASN A 212 -9.18 1.96 19.68
CA ASN A 212 -8.45 3.21 19.85
C ASN A 212 -8.35 4.02 18.55
N VAL A 213 -8.07 3.35 17.43
CA VAL A 213 -7.87 3.99 16.13
C VAL A 213 -9.20 4.52 15.58
N PHE A 214 -10.25 3.70 15.55
CA PHE A 214 -11.53 4.12 14.96
C PHE A 214 -12.31 5.08 15.85
N TYR A 215 -11.93 5.28 17.11
CA TYR A 215 -12.53 6.32 17.94
C TYR A 215 -12.13 7.74 17.51
N VAL A 216 -10.97 7.89 16.85
CA VAL A 216 -10.44 9.18 16.42
C VAL A 216 -10.96 9.50 15.01
N ALA A 217 -11.80 10.54 14.90
CA ALA A 217 -12.46 10.91 13.65
C ALA A 217 -11.45 11.30 12.55
N GLU A 218 -10.35 11.93 12.94
CA GLU A 218 -9.28 12.40 12.05
C GLU A 218 -8.65 11.24 11.25
N TYR A 219 -8.52 10.06 11.86
CA TYR A 219 -7.99 8.88 11.17
C TYR A 219 -8.98 8.34 10.13
N GLN A 220 -10.28 8.42 10.41
CA GLN A 220 -11.32 7.95 9.50
C GLN A 220 -11.44 8.83 8.25
N GLU A 221 -11.26 10.14 8.42
CA GLU A 221 -11.36 11.10 7.31
C GLU A 221 -10.13 11.14 6.40
N LEU A 222 -9.03 10.49 6.79
CA LEU A 222 -7.77 10.52 6.04
C LEU A 222 -7.94 10.06 4.58
N PHE A 223 -8.49 8.86 4.38
CA PHE A 223 -8.65 8.28 3.05
C PHE A 223 -9.64 9.06 2.17
N PRO A 224 -10.86 9.44 2.66
CA PRO A 224 -11.76 10.32 1.92
C PRO A 224 -11.09 11.64 1.51
N ASN A 225 -10.35 12.27 2.42
CA ASN A 225 -9.66 13.53 2.13
C ASN A 225 -8.54 13.35 1.08
N LEU A 226 -7.78 12.26 1.14
CA LEU A 226 -6.74 11.96 0.14
C LEU A 226 -7.33 11.66 -1.24
N LEU A 227 -8.47 10.95 -1.30
CA LEU A 227 -9.19 10.67 -2.54
C LEU A 227 -9.75 11.95 -3.17
N ARG A 228 -10.34 12.84 -2.36
CA ARG A 228 -10.85 14.14 -2.84
C ARG A 228 -9.74 15.01 -3.41
N ASP A 229 -8.56 15.00 -2.77
CA ASP A 229 -7.43 15.82 -3.14
C ASP A 229 -6.51 15.14 -4.19
N TYR A 230 -6.92 13.99 -4.75
CA TYR A 230 -6.15 13.21 -5.72
C TYR A 230 -5.81 14.02 -6.98
N ASN A 231 -4.54 14.00 -7.37
CA ASN A 231 -4.05 14.70 -8.55
C ASN A 231 -3.04 13.83 -9.31
N GLU A 232 -3.45 13.34 -10.48
CA GLU A 232 -2.67 12.47 -11.38
C GLU A 232 -1.30 13.04 -11.81
N ILE A 233 -1.10 14.36 -11.67
CA ILE A 233 0.14 15.04 -12.04
C ILE A 233 1.25 14.74 -11.01
N PHE A 234 0.88 14.58 -9.74
CA PHE A 234 1.82 14.41 -8.64
C PHE A 234 1.70 13.05 -7.96
N MET A 235 0.53 12.41 -7.98
CA MET A 235 0.32 11.09 -7.41
C MET A 235 0.27 10.03 -8.52
N SER A 236 1.02 8.95 -8.32
CA SER A 236 1.00 7.79 -9.21
C SER A 236 -0.41 7.17 -9.24
N LYS A 237 -0.76 6.47 -10.33
CA LYS A 237 -1.96 5.62 -10.40
C LYS A 237 -1.95 4.52 -9.33
N TYR A 238 -0.76 4.18 -8.82
CA TYR A 238 -0.60 3.24 -7.71
C TYR A 238 -1.22 3.78 -6.41
N VAL A 239 -1.14 5.09 -6.15
CA VAL A 239 -1.83 5.73 -5.01
C VAL A 239 -3.34 5.58 -5.14
N GLN A 240 -3.89 5.77 -6.34
CA GLN A 240 -5.32 5.57 -6.57
C GLN A 240 -5.73 4.12 -6.30
N SER A 241 -4.93 3.14 -6.72
CA SER A 241 -5.14 1.71 -6.42
C SER A 241 -4.96 1.35 -4.94
N ILE A 242 -4.17 2.13 -4.19
CA ILE A 242 -4.04 1.95 -2.74
C ILE A 242 -5.29 2.51 -2.05
N LEU A 243 -5.79 3.66 -2.50
CA LEU A 243 -6.92 4.34 -1.90
C LEU A 243 -8.29 3.72 -2.26
N SER A 244 -8.40 3.02 -3.39
CA SER A 244 -9.57 2.21 -3.79
C SER A 244 -9.55 0.81 -3.19
#